data_AF-A0A3R8TDM1-F1
#
_entry.id   AF-A0A3R8TDM1-F1
#
_cell.length_a   1.000
_cell.length_b   1.000
_cell.length_c   1.000
_cell.angle_alpha   90.00
_cell.angle_beta   90.00
_cell.angle_gamma   90.00
#
_symmetry.space_group_name_H-M   'P 1'
#
loop_
_entity.id
_entity.type
_entity.pdbx_description
1 polymer ?
#
loop_
_entity_poly.entity_id
_entity_poly.type
_entity_poly.pdbx_seq_one_letter_code
_entity_poly.pdbx_strand_id
1 'polypeptide(L)'
;MSKNVFASVVLGVALCVGHAQAQQARTVDGSETEARVAALQALWPADLVQLTGQYLQQYPRGPWADVARNWQRRATDSVRVLSRGDVHLYRSAFQGTGEAASINDEIREAALGSQAAALRLAYRYQKGEGGLTQDQNRYVGWMQFASVLGSAPASYELALYFRKEGQPALASQYEARAVSLGYNPPLALDHVRK
;
A
#
# COMPACT_ATOMS: atom_id res chain seq x y z
N MET A 1 43.20 -17.27 -77.39
CA MET A 1 42.02 -16.89 -78.20
C MET A 1 40.81 -17.62 -77.63
N SER A 2 39.96 -16.92 -76.86
CA SER A 2 38.50 -17.02 -76.91
C SER A 2 37.92 -16.01 -75.91
N LYS A 3 37.11 -15.11 -76.44
CA LYS A 3 36.34 -14.08 -75.74
C LYS A 3 35.00 -14.70 -75.31
N ASN A 4 34.38 -14.15 -74.26
CA ASN A 4 32.92 -13.91 -74.04
C ASN A 4 32.70 -13.69 -72.51
N VAL A 5 32.34 -12.54 -71.93
CA VAL A 5 31.31 -11.51 -72.17
C VAL A 5 29.96 -11.78 -71.43
N PHE A 6 29.54 -10.78 -70.62
CA PHE A 6 28.25 -10.53 -69.91
C PHE A 6 27.88 -11.50 -68.76
N ALA A 7 27.20 -11.13 -67.65
CA ALA A 7 26.32 -9.99 -67.37
C ALA A 7 26.24 -9.66 -65.87
N SER A 8 25.91 -8.40 -65.58
CA SER A 8 25.57 -7.82 -64.29
C SER A 8 24.22 -8.33 -63.76
N VAL A 9 24.08 -8.60 -62.46
CA VAL A 9 22.78 -8.83 -61.80
C VAL A 9 22.66 -7.97 -60.55
N VAL A 10 22.04 -6.81 -60.76
CA VAL A 10 20.97 -6.15 -60.00
C VAL A 10 20.85 -6.47 -58.49
N LEU A 11 21.30 -5.47 -57.72
CA LEU A 11 20.69 -4.86 -56.54
C LEU A 11 19.26 -5.32 -56.17
N GLY A 12 19.10 -5.84 -54.96
CA GLY A 12 17.79 -6.19 -54.40
C GLY A 12 17.76 -6.24 -52.87
N VAL A 13 18.23 -5.19 -52.18
CA VAL A 13 17.98 -5.03 -50.74
C VAL A 13 16.65 -4.30 -50.58
N ALA A 14 15.55 -5.05 -50.62
CA ALA A 14 14.21 -4.56 -50.37
C ALA A 14 13.85 -4.71 -48.88
N LEU A 15 13.80 -3.56 -48.20
CA LEU A 15 12.83 -3.20 -47.16
C LEU A 15 12.27 -4.34 -46.27
N CYS A 16 12.87 -4.54 -45.10
CA CYS A 16 12.24 -5.21 -43.95
C CYS A 16 12.19 -4.29 -42.72
N VAL A 17 11.65 -3.07 -42.86
CA VAL A 17 11.51 -2.14 -41.71
C VAL A 17 10.07 -2.11 -41.13
N GLY A 18 9.09 -2.70 -41.81
CA GLY A 18 7.68 -2.61 -41.38
C GLY A 18 7.23 -3.53 -40.22
N HIS A 19 7.92 -4.65 -39.96
CA HIS A 19 7.44 -5.66 -38.99
C HIS A 19 8.02 -5.52 -37.58
N ALA A 20 9.15 -4.83 -37.41
CA ALA A 20 9.79 -4.67 -36.09
C ALA A 20 9.04 -3.68 -35.19
N GLN A 21 8.48 -2.61 -35.76
CA GLN A 21 7.79 -1.56 -34.99
C GLN A 21 6.46 -2.03 -34.39
N ALA A 22 5.71 -2.91 -35.07
CA ALA A 22 4.46 -3.45 -34.53
C ALA A 22 4.69 -4.45 -33.38
N GLN A 23 5.80 -5.19 -33.42
CA GLN A 23 6.18 -6.16 -32.39
C GLN A 23 6.80 -5.45 -31.17
N GLN A 24 7.56 -4.37 -31.38
CA GLN A 24 8.05 -3.50 -30.32
C GLN A 24 6.93 -2.70 -29.64
N ALA A 25 5.95 -2.18 -30.39
CA ALA A 25 4.82 -1.46 -29.80
C ALA A 25 3.92 -2.35 -28.92
N ARG A 26 3.64 -3.60 -29.35
CA ARG A 26 2.86 -4.56 -28.54
C ARG A 26 3.59 -5.06 -27.30
N THR A 27 4.91 -5.21 -27.35
CA THR A 27 5.70 -5.66 -26.19
C THR A 27 5.90 -4.55 -25.16
N VAL A 28 6.04 -3.30 -25.59
CA VAL A 28 6.15 -2.14 -24.69
C VAL A 28 4.85 -1.90 -23.92
N ASP A 29 3.69 -1.98 -24.57
CA ASP A 29 2.37 -1.83 -23.92
C ASP A 29 2.05 -2.99 -22.95
N GLY A 30 2.45 -4.22 -23.32
CA GLY A 30 2.38 -5.39 -22.43
C GLY A 30 3.26 -5.24 -21.20
N SER A 31 4.51 -4.79 -21.37
CA SER A 31 5.46 -4.61 -20.26
C SER A 31 5.05 -3.51 -19.27
N GLU A 32 4.46 -2.40 -19.75
CA GLU A 32 3.92 -1.34 -18.88
C GLU A 32 2.74 -1.88 -18.07
N THR A 33 1.86 -2.63 -18.73
CA THR A 33 0.69 -3.24 -18.09
C THR A 33 1.11 -4.24 -17.02
N GLU A 34 2.11 -5.08 -17.29
CA GLU A 34 2.66 -6.02 -16.31
C GLU A 34 3.25 -5.31 -15.09
N ALA A 35 4.07 -4.28 -15.29
CA ALA A 35 4.65 -3.48 -14.21
C ALA A 35 3.56 -2.81 -13.36
N ARG A 36 2.52 -2.27 -14.00
CA ARG A 36 1.35 -1.69 -13.32
C ARG A 36 0.60 -2.74 -12.52
N VAL A 37 0.29 -3.90 -13.10
CA VAL A 37 -0.43 -4.99 -12.42
C VAL A 37 0.34 -5.50 -11.21
N ALA A 38 1.66 -5.65 -11.32
CA ALA A 38 2.51 -6.03 -10.18
C ALA A 38 2.36 -5.03 -9.01
N ALA A 39 2.39 -3.72 -9.30
CA ALA A 39 2.18 -2.70 -8.27
C ALA A 39 0.76 -2.73 -7.68
N LEU A 40 -0.27 -3.02 -8.49
CA LEU A 40 -1.66 -3.15 -8.01
C LEU A 40 -1.87 -4.38 -7.13
N GLN A 41 -1.09 -5.44 -7.30
CA GLN A 41 -1.20 -6.66 -6.49
C GLN A 41 -0.42 -6.58 -5.17
N ALA A 42 0.50 -5.62 -5.04
CA ALA A 42 1.28 -5.44 -3.83
C ALA A 42 0.41 -4.90 -2.68
N LEU A 43 0.56 -5.51 -1.51
CA LEU A 43 -0.16 -5.13 -0.29
C LEU A 43 0.76 -4.55 0.79
N TRP A 44 2.05 -4.87 0.76
CA TRP A 44 3.01 -4.35 1.71
C TRP A 44 3.53 -2.96 1.27
N PRO A 45 3.54 -1.94 2.14
CA PRO A 45 3.98 -0.58 1.77
C PRO A 45 5.37 -0.50 1.16
N ALA A 46 6.35 -1.27 1.66
CA ALA A 46 7.70 -1.21 1.09
C ALA A 46 7.75 -1.78 -0.34
N ASP A 47 6.95 -2.82 -0.62
CA ASP A 47 6.88 -3.41 -1.97
C ASP A 47 6.18 -2.44 -2.92
N LEU A 48 5.14 -1.73 -2.45
CA LEU A 48 4.50 -0.66 -3.20
C LEU A 48 5.49 0.45 -3.57
N VAL A 49 6.32 0.91 -2.63
CA VAL A 49 7.36 1.91 -2.90
C VAL A 49 8.38 1.41 -3.93
N GLN A 50 8.80 0.15 -3.80
CA GLN A 50 9.77 -0.46 -4.72
C GLN A 50 9.19 -0.57 -6.14
N LEU A 51 8.02 -1.15 -6.29
CA LEU A 51 7.39 -1.43 -7.60
C LEU A 51 6.98 -0.14 -8.32
N THR A 52 6.41 0.83 -7.58
CA THR A 52 6.10 2.16 -8.15
C THR A 52 7.37 2.91 -8.57
N GLY A 53 8.46 2.79 -7.80
CA GLY A 53 9.76 3.35 -8.16
C GLY A 53 10.33 2.73 -9.44
N GLN A 54 10.28 1.40 -9.57
CA GLN A 54 10.71 0.69 -10.78
C GLN A 54 9.87 1.10 -11.99
N TYR A 55 8.55 1.16 -11.83
CA TYR A 55 7.65 1.65 -12.87
C TYR A 55 8.04 3.06 -13.33
N LEU A 56 8.28 4.00 -12.40
CA LEU A 56 8.62 5.38 -12.72
C LEU A 56 9.99 5.54 -13.39
N GLN A 57 10.94 4.65 -13.10
CA GLN A 57 12.24 4.61 -13.78
C GLN A 57 12.09 4.17 -15.23
N GLN A 58 11.24 3.18 -15.50
CA GLN A 58 11.01 2.64 -16.84
C GLN A 58 10.06 3.50 -17.68
N TYR A 59 9.01 4.03 -17.06
CA TYR A 59 7.93 4.77 -17.71
C TYR A 59 7.68 6.13 -17.02
N PRO A 60 8.67 7.05 -17.03
CA PRO A 60 8.56 8.33 -16.32
C PRO A 60 7.44 9.24 -16.83
N ARG A 61 6.98 9.02 -18.08
CA ARG A 61 5.84 9.72 -18.70
C ARG A 61 4.75 8.74 -19.15
N GLY A 62 4.72 7.54 -18.55
CA GLY A 62 3.71 6.53 -18.83
C GLY A 62 2.31 6.97 -18.36
N PRO A 63 1.25 6.30 -18.84
CA PRO A 63 -0.14 6.64 -18.51
C PRO A 63 -0.44 6.52 -17.01
N TRP A 64 0.29 5.66 -16.28
CA TRP A 64 0.11 5.45 -14.84
C TRP A 64 1.14 6.23 -13.98
N ALA A 65 1.99 7.07 -14.59
CA ALA A 65 3.08 7.73 -13.87
C ALA A 65 2.61 8.65 -12.73
N ASP A 66 1.55 9.44 -12.93
CA ASP A 66 1.06 10.32 -11.87
C ASP A 66 0.45 9.55 -10.69
N VAL A 67 -0.26 8.47 -11.00
CA VAL A 67 -0.81 7.57 -9.99
C VAL A 67 0.31 6.87 -9.24
N ALA A 68 1.33 6.37 -9.95
CA ALA A 68 2.51 5.75 -9.36
C ALA A 68 3.24 6.70 -8.40
N ARG A 69 3.43 7.97 -8.77
CA ARG A 69 4.02 8.99 -7.88
C ARG A 69 3.19 9.23 -6.64
N ASN A 70 1.86 9.32 -6.79
CA ASN A 70 0.95 9.49 -5.66
C ASN A 70 1.04 8.29 -4.70
N TRP A 71 0.99 7.08 -5.24
CA TRP A 71 1.10 5.84 -4.48
C TRP A 71 2.44 5.71 -3.78
N GLN A 72 3.54 6.00 -4.49
CA GLN A 72 4.88 5.97 -3.93
C GLN A 72 5.00 6.89 -2.71
N ARG A 73 4.52 8.13 -2.81
CA ARG A 73 4.52 9.09 -1.69
C ARG A 73 3.74 8.55 -0.49
N ARG A 74 2.49 8.13 -0.73
CA ARG A 74 1.60 7.63 0.31
C ARG A 74 2.13 6.37 0.99
N ALA A 75 2.65 5.42 0.22
CA ALA A 75 3.27 4.21 0.75
C ALA A 75 4.56 4.52 1.52
N THR A 76 5.33 5.52 1.09
CA THR A 76 6.53 5.98 1.83
C THR A 76 6.19 6.50 3.21
N ASP A 77 5.09 7.26 3.34
CA ASP A 77 4.59 7.72 4.63
C ASP A 77 4.17 6.53 5.51
N SER A 78 3.46 5.55 4.96
CA SER A 78 3.13 4.30 5.67
C SER A 78 4.36 3.53 6.14
N VAL A 79 5.42 3.43 5.32
CA VAL A 79 6.69 2.80 5.71
C VAL A 79 7.30 3.53 6.90
N ARG A 80 7.27 4.87 6.91
CA ARG A 80 7.76 5.66 8.05
C ARG A 80 6.96 5.38 9.31
N VAL A 81 5.64 5.28 9.20
CA VAL A 81 4.76 4.93 10.34
C VAL A 81 5.08 3.54 10.87
N LEU A 82 5.19 2.54 10.01
CA LEU A 82 5.52 1.15 10.38
C LEU A 82 6.90 0.99 11.00
N SER A 83 7.81 1.93 10.74
CA SER A 83 9.17 1.94 11.30
C SER A 83 9.23 2.52 12.72
N ARG A 84 8.12 3.06 13.24
CA ARG A 84 8.11 3.62 14.59
C ARG A 84 8.01 2.51 15.64
N GLY A 85 8.70 2.70 16.76
CA GLY A 85 8.69 1.75 17.87
C GLY A 85 7.34 1.59 18.57
N ASP A 86 6.40 2.54 18.40
CA ASP A 86 5.04 2.49 18.97
C ASP A 86 4.01 1.79 18.07
N VAL A 87 4.44 1.24 16.92
CA VAL A 87 3.57 0.51 15.97
C VAL A 87 4.03 -0.93 15.84
N HIS A 88 3.23 -1.87 16.34
CA HIS A 88 3.50 -3.31 16.28
C HIS A 88 2.69 -3.97 15.17
N LEU A 89 2.96 -3.54 13.94
CA LEU A 89 2.29 -4.04 12.74
C LEU A 89 3.34 -4.44 11.70
N TYR A 90 3.31 -5.71 11.29
CA TYR A 90 4.36 -6.31 10.46
C TYR A 90 3.82 -6.78 9.11
N ARG A 91 4.72 -7.17 8.21
CA ARG A 91 4.40 -7.69 6.88
C ARG A 91 3.30 -8.76 6.88
N SER A 92 3.25 -9.62 7.90
CA SER A 92 2.21 -10.65 8.01
C SER A 92 0.78 -10.07 8.10
N ALA A 93 0.61 -8.82 8.54
CA ALA A 93 -0.69 -8.15 8.62
C ALA A 93 -1.23 -7.73 7.25
N PHE A 94 -0.34 -7.60 6.27
CA PHE A 94 -0.65 -7.15 4.92
C PHE A 94 -0.74 -8.34 3.95
N GLN A 95 -1.01 -9.53 4.46
CA GLN A 95 -1.24 -10.72 3.66
C GLN A 95 -2.74 -10.87 3.49
N GLY A 96 -3.19 -10.83 2.23
CA GLY A 96 -4.58 -11.07 1.90
C GLY A 96 -5.03 -12.45 2.36
N THR A 97 -6.12 -12.55 3.12
CA THR A 97 -6.81 -13.82 3.30
C THR A 97 -7.57 -14.10 2.01
N GLY A 98 -7.23 -15.19 1.32
CA GLY A 98 -7.57 -15.45 -0.08
C GLY A 98 -9.06 -15.60 -0.43
N GLU A 99 -9.98 -15.24 0.46
CA GLU A 99 -11.41 -15.51 0.34
C GLU A 99 -12.25 -14.28 -0.04
N ALA A 100 -11.76 -13.06 0.17
CA ALA A 100 -12.51 -11.83 -0.16
C ALA A 100 -11.64 -10.75 -0.80
N ALA A 101 -11.85 -10.48 -2.09
CA ALA A 101 -11.18 -9.40 -2.82
C ALA A 101 -11.30 -8.03 -2.11
N SER A 102 -12.40 -7.82 -1.38
CA SER A 102 -12.65 -6.60 -0.60
C SER A 102 -11.64 -6.36 0.53
N ILE A 103 -11.11 -7.41 1.16
CA ILE A 103 -10.11 -7.27 2.22
C ILE A 103 -8.76 -6.84 1.65
N ASN A 104 -8.38 -7.37 0.48
CA ASN A 104 -7.14 -6.98 -0.18
C ASN A 104 -7.17 -5.50 -0.59
N ASP A 105 -8.31 -5.04 -1.09
CA ASP A 105 -8.49 -3.63 -1.42
C ASP A 105 -8.37 -2.74 -0.19
N GLU A 106 -8.97 -3.16 0.93
CA GLU A 106 -8.88 -2.46 2.20
C GLU A 106 -7.47 -2.45 2.79
N ILE A 107 -6.75 -3.57 2.73
CA ILE A 107 -5.33 -3.66 3.11
C ILE A 107 -4.50 -2.71 2.25
N ARG A 108 -4.76 -2.65 0.94
CA ARG A 108 -4.04 -1.75 0.03
C ARG A 108 -4.34 -0.28 0.33
N GLU A 109 -5.59 0.07 0.59
CA GLU A 109 -5.96 1.42 1.02
C GLU A 109 -5.19 1.82 2.29
N ALA A 110 -5.14 0.92 3.27
CA ALA A 110 -4.40 1.14 4.51
C ALA A 110 -2.89 1.25 4.26
N ALA A 111 -2.33 0.40 3.39
CA ALA A 111 -0.93 0.46 2.96
C ALA A 111 -0.59 1.79 2.28
N LEU A 112 -1.56 2.42 1.61
CA LEU A 112 -1.47 3.77 1.05
C LEU A 112 -1.88 4.86 2.05
N GLY A 113 -1.84 4.59 3.36
CA GLY A 113 -2.02 5.57 4.42
C GLY A 113 -3.47 5.92 4.74
N SER A 114 -4.45 5.14 4.30
CA SER A 114 -5.85 5.36 4.68
C SER A 114 -6.08 4.98 6.14
N GLN A 115 -6.20 5.99 7.00
CA GLN A 115 -6.51 5.80 8.42
C GLN A 115 -7.87 5.14 8.64
N ALA A 116 -8.84 5.38 7.74
CA ALA A 116 -10.16 4.79 7.81
C ALA A 116 -10.12 3.29 7.48
N ALA A 117 -9.34 2.90 6.47
CA ALA A 117 -9.15 1.48 6.14
C ALA A 117 -8.43 0.73 7.25
N ALA A 118 -7.37 1.32 7.82
CA ALA A 118 -6.67 0.75 8.98
C ALA A 118 -7.61 0.57 10.19
N LEU A 119 -8.47 1.54 10.48
CA LEU A 119 -9.46 1.47 11.55
C LEU A 119 -10.49 0.35 11.31
N ARG A 120 -11.00 0.23 10.08
CA ARG A 120 -11.94 -0.84 9.72
C ARG A 120 -11.29 -2.22 9.83
N LEU A 121 -10.05 -2.39 9.37
CA LEU A 121 -9.29 -3.64 9.53
C LEU A 121 -9.14 -4.02 11.01
N ALA A 122 -8.82 -3.05 11.88
CA ALA A 122 -8.76 -3.30 13.30
C ALA A 122 -10.08 -3.88 13.84
N TYR A 123 -11.22 -3.25 13.54
CA TYR A 123 -12.52 -3.74 13.98
C TYR A 123 -12.88 -5.12 13.40
N ARG A 124 -12.48 -5.42 12.15
CA ARG A 124 -12.69 -6.76 11.58
C ARG A 124 -11.90 -7.82 12.34
N TYR A 125 -10.64 -7.57 12.68
CA TYR A 125 -9.85 -8.47 13.52
C TYR A 125 -10.38 -8.56 14.95
N GLN A 126 -10.99 -7.52 15.47
CA GLN A 126 -11.64 -7.57 16.79
C GLN A 126 -12.84 -8.52 16.80
N LYS A 127 -13.59 -8.58 15.68
CA LYS A 127 -14.85 -9.32 15.58
C LYS A 127 -14.75 -10.65 14.83
N GLY A 128 -13.63 -10.90 14.14
CA GLY A 128 -13.50 -12.03 13.21
C GLY A 128 -14.39 -11.90 11.97
N GLU A 129 -14.49 -10.71 11.39
CA GLU A 129 -15.34 -10.43 10.22
C GLU A 129 -14.58 -10.51 8.89
N GLY A 130 -15.29 -10.87 7.81
CA GLY A 130 -14.73 -10.82 6.45
C GLY A 130 -13.72 -11.92 6.13
N GLY A 131 -13.88 -13.11 6.73
CA GLY A 131 -12.94 -14.23 6.56
C GLY A 131 -11.67 -14.10 7.40
N LEU A 132 -11.62 -13.12 8.31
CA LEU A 132 -10.54 -12.96 9.28
C LEU A 132 -10.93 -13.68 10.57
N THR A 133 -9.97 -14.36 11.20
CA THR A 133 -10.14 -14.84 12.57
C THR A 133 -9.97 -13.69 13.55
N GLN A 134 -10.63 -13.78 14.70
CA GLN A 134 -10.43 -12.81 15.76
C GLN A 134 -8.98 -12.84 16.23
N ASP A 135 -8.32 -11.68 16.26
CA ASP A 135 -6.93 -11.53 16.67
C ASP A 135 -6.71 -10.17 17.36
N GLN A 136 -6.48 -10.23 18.67
CA GLN A 136 -6.29 -9.05 19.50
C GLN A 136 -4.99 -8.31 19.16
N ASN A 137 -3.91 -9.02 18.81
CA ASN A 137 -2.64 -8.40 18.45
C ASN A 137 -2.77 -7.65 17.12
N ARG A 138 -3.52 -8.21 16.16
CA ARG A 138 -3.85 -7.52 14.90
C ARG A 138 -4.72 -6.30 15.14
N TYR A 139 -5.72 -6.40 16.01
CA TYR A 139 -6.54 -5.25 16.41
C TYR A 139 -5.67 -4.10 16.94
N VAL A 140 -4.80 -4.38 17.93
CA VAL A 140 -3.92 -3.35 18.53
C VAL A 140 -2.96 -2.79 17.49
N GLY A 141 -2.30 -3.64 16.69
CA GLY A 141 -1.34 -3.20 15.67
C GLY A 141 -1.97 -2.29 14.60
N TRP A 142 -3.16 -2.64 14.11
CA TRP A 142 -3.88 -1.82 13.14
C TRP A 142 -4.39 -0.50 13.75
N MET A 143 -4.84 -0.52 15.01
CA MET A 143 -5.19 0.71 15.73
C MET A 143 -3.98 1.63 15.94
N GLN A 144 -2.81 1.08 16.30
CA GLN A 144 -1.58 1.85 16.46
C GLN A 144 -1.17 2.52 15.15
N PHE A 145 -1.23 1.76 14.06
CA PHE A 145 -0.98 2.27 12.72
C PHE A 145 -1.96 3.39 12.35
N ALA A 146 -3.27 3.20 12.55
CA ALA A 146 -4.29 4.22 12.30
C ALA A 146 -4.10 5.47 13.18
N SER A 147 -3.75 5.29 14.46
CA SER A 147 -3.49 6.37 15.42
C SER A 147 -2.35 7.27 14.96
N VAL A 148 -1.23 6.68 14.54
CA VAL A 148 -0.08 7.45 14.03
C VAL A 148 -0.40 8.13 12.69
N LEU A 149 -1.22 7.52 11.85
CA LEU A 149 -1.73 8.16 10.62
C LEU A 149 -2.68 9.35 10.89
N GLY A 150 -3.10 9.57 12.13
CA GLY A 150 -3.94 10.70 12.53
C GLY A 150 -5.39 10.37 12.88
N SER A 151 -5.73 9.08 13.05
CA SER A 151 -7.07 8.69 13.46
C SER A 151 -7.29 8.99 14.94
N ALA A 152 -8.05 10.06 15.20
CA ALA A 152 -8.50 10.43 16.54
C ALA A 152 -9.33 9.31 17.20
N PRO A 153 -10.30 8.68 16.50
CA PRO A 153 -11.02 7.53 17.02
C PRO A 153 -10.12 6.34 17.40
N ALA A 154 -9.13 6.01 16.56
CA ALA A 154 -8.21 4.90 16.87
C ALA A 154 -7.37 5.19 18.12
N SER A 155 -6.93 6.44 18.28
CA SER A 155 -6.19 6.87 19.45
C SER A 155 -7.04 6.76 20.72
N TYR A 156 -8.31 7.20 20.68
CA TYR A 156 -9.18 7.09 21.84
C TYR A 156 -9.52 5.63 22.20
N GLU A 157 -9.77 4.78 21.20
CA GLU A 157 -10.04 3.36 21.42
C GLU A 157 -8.84 2.63 22.05
N LEU A 158 -7.62 2.95 21.62
CA LEU A 158 -6.41 2.45 22.29
C LEU A 158 -6.30 2.92 23.74
N ALA A 159 -6.69 4.16 24.02
CA ALA A 159 -6.71 4.66 25.40
C ALA A 159 -7.65 3.83 26.28
N LEU A 160 -8.86 3.55 25.80
CA LEU A 160 -9.82 2.69 26.49
C LEU A 160 -9.31 1.26 26.63
N TYR A 161 -8.68 0.72 25.59
CA TYR A 161 -8.10 -0.62 25.62
C TYR A 161 -7.02 -0.74 26.71
N PHE A 162 -6.02 0.13 26.71
CA PHE A 162 -4.94 0.08 27.71
C PHE A 162 -5.41 0.39 29.13
N ARG A 163 -6.47 1.20 29.28
CA ARG A 163 -7.10 1.42 30.60
C ARG A 163 -7.69 0.13 31.16
N LYS A 164 -8.34 -0.68 30.32
CA LYS A 164 -8.89 -2.00 30.71
C LYS A 164 -7.78 -3.01 31.03
N GLU A 165 -6.68 -2.97 30.29
CA GLU A 165 -5.51 -3.84 30.52
C GLU A 165 -4.64 -3.41 31.72
N GLY A 166 -5.04 -2.41 32.50
CA GLY A 166 -4.27 -1.95 33.66
C GLY A 166 -2.98 -1.19 33.32
N GLN A 167 -2.93 -0.58 32.13
CA GLN A 167 -1.78 0.17 31.61
C GLN A 167 -2.09 1.67 31.50
N PRO A 168 -2.29 2.38 32.63
CA PRO A 168 -2.76 3.77 32.65
C PRO A 168 -1.80 4.75 31.96
N ALA A 169 -0.48 4.49 32.00
CA ALA A 169 0.49 5.34 31.33
C ALA A 169 0.33 5.34 29.80
N LEU A 170 0.10 4.17 29.20
CA LEU A 170 -0.20 4.08 27.77
C LEU A 170 -1.57 4.67 27.45
N ALA A 171 -2.56 4.40 28.31
CA ALA A 171 -3.91 4.96 28.14
C ALA A 171 -3.88 6.49 28.04
N SER A 172 -3.21 7.16 28.98
CA SER A 172 -3.07 8.61 28.99
C SER A 172 -2.33 9.15 27.76
N GLN A 173 -1.31 8.44 27.25
CA GLN A 173 -0.60 8.85 26.03
C GLN A 173 -1.52 8.85 24.80
N TYR A 174 -2.30 7.78 24.62
CA TYR A 174 -3.22 7.67 23.48
C TYR A 174 -4.43 8.60 23.60
N GLU A 175 -4.90 8.87 24.83
CA GLU A 175 -5.95 9.86 25.09
C GLU A 175 -5.48 11.28 24.74
N ALA A 176 -4.28 11.67 25.18
CA ALA A 176 -3.68 12.95 24.81
C ALA A 176 -3.51 13.08 23.29
N ARG A 177 -3.09 12.00 22.61
CA ARG A 177 -3.02 11.98 21.15
C ARG A 177 -4.39 12.17 20.50
N ALA A 178 -5.43 11.48 20.99
CA ALA A 178 -6.79 11.65 20.48
C ALA A 178 -7.26 13.12 20.59
N VAL A 179 -7.02 13.75 21.74
CA VAL A 179 -7.35 15.16 21.98
C VAL A 179 -6.57 16.07 21.02
N SER A 180 -5.28 15.82 20.81
CA SER A 180 -4.46 16.59 19.87
C SER A 180 -4.93 16.48 18.41
N LEU A 181 -5.60 15.37 18.07
CA LEU A 181 -6.22 15.12 16.77
C LEU A 181 -7.66 15.66 16.69
N GLY A 182 -8.12 16.40 17.70
CA GLY A 182 -9.44 17.03 17.75
C GLY A 182 -10.56 16.15 18.30
N TYR A 183 -10.25 15.00 18.89
CA TYR A 183 -11.27 14.20 19.60
C TYR A 183 -11.62 14.85 20.93
N ASN A 184 -12.92 15.09 21.17
CA ASN A 184 -13.40 15.54 22.46
C ASN A 184 -13.94 14.34 23.24
N PRO A 185 -13.20 13.80 24.23
CA PRO A 185 -13.68 12.66 24.99
C PRO A 185 -14.95 13.03 25.76
N PRO A 186 -15.91 12.10 25.89
CA PRO A 186 -17.02 12.31 26.81
C PRO A 186 -16.43 12.54 28.21
N LEU A 187 -16.96 13.54 28.92
CA LEU A 187 -16.55 13.82 30.29
C LEU A 187 -16.64 12.53 31.10
N ALA A 188 -15.48 11.94 31.40
CA ALA A 188 -15.41 10.89 32.40
C ALA A 188 -15.84 11.58 33.69
N LEU A 189 -17.02 11.25 34.21
CA LEU A 189 -17.37 11.59 35.57
C LEU A 189 -16.34 10.86 36.44
N ASP A 190 -15.29 11.60 36.79
CA ASP A 190 -14.24 11.14 37.69
C ASP A 190 -14.91 11.01 39.05
N HIS A 191 -15.50 9.85 39.32
CA HIS A 191 -16.07 9.50 40.62
C HIS A 191 -14.96 9.16 41.62
N VAL A 192 -13.79 9.80 41.52
CA VAL A 192 -12.73 9.71 42.51
C VAL A 192 -13.04 10.72 43.60
N ARG A 193 -13.92 10.34 44.53
CA ARG A 193 -13.93 10.96 45.87
C ARG A 193 -12.60 10.61 46.55
N LYS A 194 -11.83 11.62 46.95
CA LYS A 194 -10.97 11.55 48.13
C LYS A 194 -11.52 12.50 49.17
#